data_AF-A0A538RAW1-F1
#
_entry.id   AF-A0A538RAW1-F1
#
_cell.length_a   1.000
_cell.length_b   1.000
_cell.length_c   1.000
_cell.angle_alpha   90.00
_cell.angle_beta   90.00
_cell.angle_gamma   90.00
#
_symmetry.space_group_name_H-M   'P 1'
#
loop_
_entity.id
_entity.type
_entity.pdbx_description
1 polymer ?
#
loop_
_entity_poly.entity_id
_entity_poly.type
_entity_poly.pdbx_seq_one_letter_code
_entity_poly.pdbx_strand_id
1 'polypeptide(L)'
;MFDYGMRIELATRLRTMNRVLDRIVPDSSTEAVEAAIEIMLEAVARREVGEAVVALEDVVGANPFWLRGYLLLATIYQHFQNPDQAIATTEKGLAACASGLRQCSALKWVEAVERINGPVVHNRIQNHAERLRRYERMFRHRLAMLQIRCGNLDEAIEQWSAIEEVHCA
;
A
#
# COMPACT_ATOMS: atom_id res chain seq x y z
N MET A 1 33.89 -2.25 0.69
CA MET A 1 33.55 -3.57 1.25
C MET A 1 32.42 -3.38 2.26
N PHE A 2 31.16 -3.40 1.79
CA PHE A 2 30.00 -3.35 2.66
C PHE A 2 28.92 -4.28 2.10
N ASP A 3 28.27 -4.97 3.04
CA ASP A 3 26.99 -5.67 2.94
C ASP A 3 26.99 -7.17 2.59
N TYR A 4 27.52 -7.96 3.52
CA TYR A 4 27.12 -9.36 3.76
C TYR A 4 26.16 -9.44 4.98
N GLY A 5 25.32 -8.43 5.19
CA GLY A 5 24.21 -8.49 6.13
C GLY A 5 23.07 -9.26 5.47
N MET A 6 22.74 -10.43 6.01
CA MET A 6 21.63 -11.33 5.58
C MET A 6 20.65 -10.67 4.60
N ARG A 7 20.89 -10.83 3.30
CA ARG A 7 19.88 -10.50 2.28
C ARG A 7 18.74 -11.48 2.48
N ILE A 8 17.75 -11.08 3.28
CA ILE A 8 16.48 -11.79 3.35
C ILE A 8 15.98 -11.86 1.91
N GLU A 9 15.82 -13.08 1.42
CA GLU A 9 15.30 -13.36 0.09
C GLU A 9 13.99 -12.58 -0.12
N LEU A 10 13.81 -11.97 -1.30
CA LEU A 10 12.65 -11.11 -1.56
C LEU A 10 11.33 -11.85 -1.29
N ALA A 11 11.22 -13.12 -1.69
CA ALA A 11 10.05 -13.95 -1.42
C ALA A 11 9.75 -14.06 0.09
N THR A 12 10.77 -14.26 0.92
CA THR A 12 10.63 -14.31 2.38
C THR A 12 10.20 -12.96 2.95
N ARG A 13 10.76 -11.86 2.43
CA ARG A 13 10.36 -10.51 2.83
C ARG A 13 8.91 -10.21 2.47
N LEU A 14 8.48 -10.52 1.25
CA LEU A 14 7.11 -10.28 0.77
C LEU A 14 6.09 -11.13 1.53
N ARG A 15 6.40 -12.41 1.80
CA ARG A 15 5.56 -13.28 2.63
C ARG A 15 5.42 -12.75 4.05
N THR A 16 6.50 -12.26 4.64
CA THR A 16 6.48 -11.64 5.98
C THR A 16 5.66 -10.35 5.97
N MET A 17 5.85 -9.50 4.97
CA MET A 17 5.08 -8.27 4.81
C MET A 17 3.59 -8.56 4.69
N ASN A 18 3.18 -9.54 3.89
CA ASN A 18 1.77 -9.93 3.73
C ASN A 18 1.16 -10.35 5.09
N ARG A 19 1.84 -11.24 5.82
CA ARG A 19 1.40 -11.69 7.17
C ARG A 19 1.29 -10.55 8.18
N VAL A 20 2.22 -9.59 8.13
CA VAL A 20 2.15 -8.41 9.00
C VAL A 20 0.95 -7.56 8.62
N LEU A 21 0.74 -7.30 7.33
CA LEU A 21 -0.40 -6.53 6.82
C LEU A 21 -1.75 -7.15 7.19
N ASP A 22 -1.87 -8.48 7.19
CA ASP A 22 -3.08 -9.19 7.66
C ASP A 22 -3.44 -8.85 9.12
N ARG A 23 -2.44 -8.58 9.95
CA ARG A 23 -2.63 -8.25 11.37
C ARG A 23 -2.93 -6.77 11.59
N ILE A 24 -2.22 -5.88 10.88
CA ILE A 24 -2.26 -4.43 11.16
C ILE A 24 -3.30 -3.68 10.33
N VAL A 25 -3.61 -4.17 9.13
CA VAL A 25 -4.66 -3.63 8.26
C VAL A 25 -5.36 -4.80 7.56
N PRO A 26 -6.20 -5.56 8.27
CA PRO A 26 -6.94 -6.67 7.68
C PRO A 26 -7.80 -6.15 6.52
N ASP A 27 -7.74 -6.88 5.42
CA ASP A 27 -8.56 -6.62 4.23
C ASP A 27 -9.38 -7.87 3.93
N SER A 28 -10.58 -7.69 3.38
CA SER A 28 -11.31 -8.80 2.80
C SER A 28 -10.64 -9.15 1.48
N SER A 29 -9.88 -10.24 1.46
CA SER A 29 -9.30 -10.79 0.24
C SER A 29 -10.39 -11.39 -0.64
N THR A 30 -10.18 -11.26 -1.95
CA THR A 30 -10.92 -12.05 -2.94
C THR A 30 -10.03 -13.21 -3.38
N GLU A 31 -10.62 -14.25 -3.96
CA GLU A 31 -9.86 -15.38 -4.52
C GLU A 31 -8.83 -14.91 -5.55
N ALA A 32 -9.17 -13.91 -6.38
CA ALA A 32 -8.24 -13.30 -7.34
C ALA A 32 -7.04 -12.62 -6.66
N VAL A 33 -7.26 -11.95 -5.51
CA VAL A 33 -6.18 -11.35 -4.72
C VAL A 33 -5.26 -12.42 -4.12
N GLU A 34 -5.83 -13.49 -3.58
CA GLU A 34 -5.06 -14.59 -2.99
C GLU A 34 -4.21 -15.29 -4.05
N ALA A 35 -4.81 -15.65 -5.18
CA ALA A 35 -4.12 -16.25 -6.32
C ALA A 35 -2.97 -15.35 -6.84
N ALA A 36 -3.21 -14.04 -6.98
CA ALA A 36 -2.17 -13.11 -7.42
C ALA A 36 -1.00 -13.02 -6.43
N ILE A 37 -1.25 -13.07 -5.12
CA ILE A 37 -0.18 -13.10 -4.11
C ILE A 37 0.63 -14.40 -4.23
N GLU A 38 -0.02 -15.55 -4.43
CA GLU A 38 0.66 -16.83 -4.60
C GLU A 38 1.55 -16.86 -5.84
N ILE A 39 0.99 -16.49 -7.00
CA ILE A 39 1.73 -16.38 -8.27
C ILE A 39 2.92 -15.44 -8.11
N MET A 40 2.70 -14.27 -7.49
CA MET A 40 3.77 -13.30 -7.25
C MET A 40 4.88 -13.87 -6.36
N LEU A 41 4.55 -14.58 -5.28
CA LEU A 41 5.56 -15.17 -4.39
C LEU A 41 6.36 -16.26 -5.09
N GLU A 42 5.72 -17.09 -5.91
CA GLU A 42 6.37 -18.13 -6.70
C GLU A 42 7.26 -17.54 -7.79
N ALA A 43 6.75 -16.59 -8.57
CA ALA A 43 7.51 -15.90 -9.62
C ALA A 43 8.72 -15.16 -9.05
N VAL A 44 8.60 -14.49 -7.90
CA VAL A 44 9.75 -13.87 -7.21
C VAL A 44 10.78 -14.89 -6.77
N ALA A 45 10.37 -16.06 -6.28
CA ALA A 45 11.30 -17.14 -5.92
C ALA A 45 12.05 -17.67 -7.15
N ARG A 46 11.38 -17.72 -8.31
CA ARG A 46 11.98 -18.02 -9.63
C ARG A 46 12.79 -16.85 -10.24
N ARG A 47 12.78 -15.67 -9.62
CA ARG A 47 13.35 -14.40 -10.10
C ARG A 47 12.71 -13.86 -11.40
N GLU A 48 11.49 -14.27 -11.68
CA GLU A 48 10.71 -13.84 -12.84
C GLU A 48 9.91 -12.58 -12.49
N VAL A 49 10.60 -11.44 -12.49
CA VAL A 49 10.02 -10.15 -12.07
C VAL A 49 8.81 -9.75 -12.91
N GLY A 50 8.85 -10.02 -14.22
CA GLY A 50 7.77 -9.69 -15.14
C GLY A 50 6.46 -10.40 -14.76
N GLU A 51 6.52 -11.70 -14.49
CA GLU A 51 5.34 -12.49 -14.09
C GLU A 51 4.81 -12.02 -12.73
N ALA A 52 5.70 -11.76 -11.77
CA ALA A 52 5.33 -11.27 -10.46
C ALA A 52 4.62 -9.89 -10.50
N VAL A 53 5.12 -8.99 -11.36
CA VAL A 53 4.54 -7.66 -11.57
C VAL A 53 3.19 -7.76 -12.24
N VAL A 54 3.07 -8.51 -13.34
CA VAL A 54 1.81 -8.68 -14.09
C VAL A 54 0.70 -9.22 -13.19
N ALA A 55 0.99 -10.26 -12.39
CA ALA A 55 0.02 -10.85 -11.48
C ALA A 55 -0.58 -9.81 -10.49
N LEU A 56 0.23 -8.87 -10.03
CA LEU A 56 -0.23 -7.80 -9.13
C LEU A 56 -0.91 -6.65 -9.89
N GLU A 57 -0.38 -6.25 -11.05
CA GLU A 57 -0.91 -5.14 -11.84
C GLU A 57 -2.33 -5.41 -12.34
N ASP A 58 -2.64 -6.64 -12.75
CA ASP A 58 -3.98 -7.02 -13.18
C ASP A 58 -5.02 -6.82 -12.07
N VAL A 59 -4.69 -7.27 -10.85
CA VAL A 59 -5.59 -7.16 -9.70
C VAL A 59 -5.70 -5.72 -9.21
N VAL A 60 -4.59 -4.97 -9.17
CA VAL A 60 -4.61 -3.54 -8.82
C VAL A 60 -5.37 -2.72 -9.86
N GLY A 61 -5.26 -3.07 -11.14
CA GLY A 61 -6.00 -2.44 -12.23
C GLY A 61 -7.50 -2.66 -12.11
N ALA A 62 -7.92 -3.88 -11.77
CA ALA A 62 -9.33 -4.22 -11.52
C ALA A 62 -9.85 -3.65 -10.20
N ASN A 63 -8.99 -3.53 -9.18
CA ASN A 63 -9.32 -2.99 -7.86
C ASN A 63 -8.27 -1.96 -7.39
N PRO A 64 -8.44 -0.67 -7.76
CA PRO A 64 -7.53 0.40 -7.34
C PRO A 64 -7.48 0.66 -5.83
N PHE A 65 -8.43 0.11 -5.05
CA PHE A 65 -8.46 0.23 -3.59
C PHE A 65 -7.78 -0.95 -2.88
N TRP A 66 -7.22 -1.90 -3.64
CA TRP A 66 -6.34 -2.91 -3.08
C TRP A 66 -4.95 -2.35 -2.80
N LEU A 67 -4.86 -1.52 -1.76
CA LEU A 67 -3.67 -0.75 -1.40
C LEU A 67 -2.45 -1.62 -1.11
N ARG A 68 -2.69 -2.84 -0.63
CA ARG A 68 -1.65 -3.85 -0.42
C ARG A 68 -0.87 -4.17 -1.71
N GLY A 69 -1.54 -4.22 -2.86
CA GLY A 69 -0.91 -4.50 -4.14
C GLY A 69 0.16 -3.48 -4.51
N TYR A 70 -0.12 -2.19 -4.31
CA TYR A 70 0.87 -1.12 -4.55
C TYR A 70 2.10 -1.26 -3.63
N LEU A 71 1.94 -1.64 -2.35
CA LEU A 71 3.08 -1.87 -1.46
C LEU A 71 3.95 -3.06 -1.91
N LEU A 72 3.32 -4.13 -2.38
CA LEU A 72 4.01 -5.32 -2.89
C LEU A 72 4.78 -4.97 -4.17
N LEU A 73 4.13 -4.34 -5.15
CA LEU A 73 4.75 -3.87 -6.39
C LEU A 73 5.93 -2.93 -6.12
N ALA A 74 5.75 -1.90 -5.29
CA ALA A 74 6.82 -0.95 -4.96
C ALA A 74 8.01 -1.65 -4.28
N THR A 75 7.75 -2.69 -3.49
CA THR A 75 8.81 -3.50 -2.85
C THR A 75 9.56 -4.37 -3.85
N ILE A 76 8.88 -4.94 -4.84
CA ILE A 76 9.50 -5.67 -5.95
C ILE A 76 10.37 -4.71 -6.77
N TYR A 77 9.82 -3.59 -7.23
CA TYR A 77 10.58 -2.60 -8.02
C TYR A 77 11.80 -2.07 -7.26
N GLN A 78 11.67 -1.76 -5.96
CA GLN A 78 12.81 -1.35 -5.15
C GLN A 78 13.89 -2.44 -5.06
N HIS A 79 13.51 -3.71 -4.90
CA HIS A 79 14.46 -4.81 -4.79
C HIS A 79 15.28 -5.01 -6.06
N PHE A 80 14.64 -4.84 -7.23
CA PHE A 80 15.28 -4.95 -8.54
C PHE A 80 15.90 -3.64 -9.02
N GLN A 81 16.21 -2.72 -8.10
CA GLN A 81 16.88 -1.45 -8.38
C GLN A 81 16.19 -0.61 -9.46
N ASN A 82 14.85 -0.63 -9.47
CA ASN A 82 14.04 0.26 -10.29
C ASN A 82 13.38 1.33 -9.39
N PRO A 83 14.15 2.35 -8.94
CA PRO A 83 13.66 3.34 -7.99
C PRO A 83 12.52 4.18 -8.56
N ASP A 84 12.56 4.52 -9.84
CA ASP A 84 11.53 5.34 -10.49
C ASP A 84 10.18 4.62 -10.50
N GLN A 85 10.16 3.34 -10.88
CA GLN A 85 8.93 2.54 -10.82
C GLN A 85 8.46 2.31 -9.38
N ALA A 86 9.38 2.15 -8.43
CA ALA A 86 9.02 2.01 -7.01
C ALA A 86 8.37 3.29 -6.46
N ILE A 87 8.92 4.46 -6.79
CA ILE A 87 8.37 5.77 -6.44
C ILE A 87 6.99 5.95 -7.07
N ALA A 88 6.89 5.81 -8.40
CA ALA A 88 5.63 5.99 -9.12
C ALA A 88 4.52 5.05 -8.62
N THR A 89 4.87 3.80 -8.29
CA THR A 89 3.91 2.84 -7.72
C THR A 89 3.45 3.26 -6.32
N THR A 90 4.38 3.76 -5.49
CA THR A 90 4.08 4.25 -4.15
C THR A 90 3.15 5.48 -4.21
N GLU A 91 3.40 6.39 -5.14
CA GLU A 91 2.56 7.57 -5.40
C GLU A 91 1.16 7.20 -5.87
N LYS A 92 1.03 6.19 -6.76
CA LYS A 92 -0.29 5.66 -7.16
C LYS A 92 -1.07 5.13 -5.96
N GLY A 93 -0.42 4.38 -5.07
CA GLY A 93 -1.04 3.90 -3.83
C GLY A 93 -1.47 5.04 -2.90
N LEU A 94 -0.63 6.08 -2.77
CA LEU A 94 -0.96 7.28 -2.00
C LEU A 94 -2.16 8.05 -2.60
N ALA A 95 -2.21 8.18 -3.92
CA ALA A 95 -3.33 8.80 -4.63
C ALA A 95 -4.64 7.99 -4.46
N ALA A 96 -4.56 6.66 -4.46
CA ALA A 96 -5.70 5.79 -4.17
C ALA A 96 -6.23 6.00 -2.74
N CYS A 97 -5.35 6.15 -1.73
CA CYS A 97 -5.75 6.54 -0.37
C CYS A 97 -6.50 7.87 -0.36
N ALA A 98 -5.94 8.90 -1.00
CA ALA A 98 -6.54 10.23 -1.05
C ALA A 98 -7.91 10.21 -1.76
N SER A 99 -8.04 9.42 -2.83
CA SER A 99 -9.31 9.20 -3.53
C SER A 99 -10.33 8.54 -2.61
N GLY A 100 -9.96 7.45 -1.93
CA GLY A 100 -10.86 6.72 -1.03
C GLY A 100 -11.30 7.55 0.17
N LEU A 101 -10.39 8.36 0.74
CA LEU A 101 -10.72 9.25 1.86
C LEU A 101 -11.70 10.35 1.45
N ARG A 102 -11.56 10.90 0.24
CA ARG A 102 -12.54 11.84 -0.35
C ARG A 102 -13.90 11.18 -0.56
N GLN A 103 -13.93 9.91 -0.97
CA GLN A 103 -15.20 9.16 -1.09
C GLN A 103 -15.85 8.94 0.28
N CYS A 104 -15.07 8.59 1.30
CA CYS A 104 -15.58 8.43 2.67
C CYS A 104 -16.19 9.72 3.23
N SER A 105 -15.58 10.88 2.95
CA SER A 105 -16.11 12.17 3.42
C SER A 105 -17.35 12.61 2.64
N ALA A 106 -17.46 12.28 1.35
CA ALA A 106 -18.66 12.52 0.56
C ALA A 106 -19.85 11.66 1.02
N LEU A 107 -19.61 10.40 1.39
CA LEU A 107 -20.65 9.47 1.88
C LEU A 107 -21.24 9.89 3.24
N LYS A 108 -20.47 10.60 4.09
CA LYS A 108 -20.99 11.17 5.35
C LYS A 108 -22.18 12.13 5.14
N TRP A 109 -22.35 12.71 3.95
CA TRP A 109 -23.52 13.55 3.63
C TRP A 109 -24.79 12.74 3.30
N VAL A 110 -24.64 11.47 2.88
CA VAL A 110 -25.76 10.60 2.48
C VAL A 110 -26.42 9.93 3.70
N GLU A 111 -25.69 9.77 4.82
CA GLU A 111 -26.20 9.18 6.07
C GLU A 111 -27.07 10.12 6.92
N ALA A 112 -27.11 11.42 6.62
CA ALA A 112 -28.09 12.32 7.26
C ALA A 112 -29.55 11.91 6.98
N VAL A 113 -29.77 10.95 6.06
CA VAL A 113 -31.09 10.55 5.54
C VAL A 113 -31.54 9.14 5.99
N GLU A 114 -30.68 8.20 6.39
CA GLU A 114 -31.10 6.82 6.71
C GLU A 114 -31.03 6.43 8.20
N ARG A 115 -32.16 6.69 8.88
CA ARG A 115 -32.37 6.61 10.33
C ARG A 115 -32.47 5.18 10.92
N ILE A 116 -32.22 4.12 10.15
CA ILE A 116 -32.47 2.72 10.58
C ILE A 116 -31.18 1.88 10.67
N ASN A 117 -30.17 2.12 9.83
CA ASN A 117 -28.87 1.41 9.86
C ASN A 117 -27.65 2.31 10.14
N GLY A 118 -27.88 3.59 10.44
CA GLY A 118 -26.85 4.62 10.60
C GLY A 118 -25.62 4.18 11.42
N PRO A 119 -25.74 3.58 12.62
CA PRO A 119 -24.57 3.21 13.42
C PRO A 119 -23.67 2.14 12.79
N VAL A 120 -24.24 1.16 12.09
CA VAL A 120 -23.47 0.07 11.48
C VAL A 120 -22.75 0.54 10.23
N VAL A 121 -23.43 1.33 9.38
CA VAL A 121 -22.84 1.91 8.17
C VAL A 121 -21.76 2.92 8.55
N HIS A 122 -22.02 3.76 9.57
CA HIS A 122 -21.05 4.70 10.11
C HIS A 122 -19.78 4.01 10.59
N ASN A 123 -19.91 2.94 11.39
CA ASN A 123 -18.76 2.16 11.86
C ASN A 123 -17.97 1.53 10.69
N ARG A 124 -18.64 1.05 9.64
CA ARG A 124 -17.95 0.51 8.45
C ARG A 124 -17.19 1.60 7.69
N ILE A 125 -17.79 2.77 7.48
CA ILE A 125 -17.14 3.91 6.82
C ILE A 125 -15.95 4.40 7.66
N GLN A 126 -16.11 4.51 8.98
CA GLN A 126 -15.05 4.91 9.88
C GLN A 126 -13.89 3.92 9.86
N ASN A 127 -14.17 2.61 9.96
CA ASN A 127 -13.16 1.57 9.87
C ASN A 127 -12.45 1.59 8.52
N HIS A 128 -13.18 1.79 7.41
CA HIS A 128 -12.58 1.89 6.09
C HIS A 128 -11.68 3.13 5.97
N ALA A 129 -12.14 4.30 6.42
CA ALA A 129 -11.35 5.53 6.42
C ALA A 129 -10.08 5.39 7.29
N GLU A 130 -10.17 4.73 8.44
CA GLU A 130 -9.01 4.47 9.28
C GLU A 130 -7.99 3.55 8.59
N ARG A 131 -8.47 2.49 7.90
CA ARG A 131 -7.62 1.63 7.09
C ARG A 131 -6.87 2.41 6.00
N LEU A 132 -7.57 3.29 5.28
CA LEU A 132 -6.97 4.15 4.26
C LEU A 132 -5.88 5.07 4.87
N ARG A 133 -6.13 5.68 6.04
CA ARG A 133 -5.14 6.50 6.75
C ARG A 133 -3.92 5.70 7.23
N ARG A 134 -4.11 4.44 7.64
CA ARG A 134 -2.98 3.56 7.98
C ARG A 134 -2.10 3.30 6.76
N TYR A 135 -2.70 3.00 5.61
CA TYR A 135 -1.96 2.84 4.35
C TYR A 135 -1.31 4.13 3.88
N GLU A 136 -1.99 5.27 3.97
CA GLU A 136 -1.42 6.59 3.64
C GLU A 136 -0.10 6.83 4.38
N ARG A 137 -0.08 6.59 5.70
CA ARG A 137 1.15 6.70 6.51
C ARG A 137 2.25 5.73 6.05
N MET A 138 1.89 4.49 5.69
CA MET A 138 2.86 3.53 5.15
C MET A 138 3.44 3.99 3.81
N PHE A 139 2.60 4.50 2.90
CA PHE A 139 3.05 5.00 1.60
C PHE A 139 3.95 6.22 1.75
N ARG A 140 3.58 7.20 2.58
CA ARG A 140 4.42 8.37 2.87
C ARG A 140 5.78 7.97 3.44
N HIS A 141 5.79 7.09 4.44
CA HIS A 141 7.03 6.57 5.00
C HIS A 141 7.88 5.86 3.93
N ARG A 142 7.24 5.03 3.09
CA ARG A 142 7.92 4.30 2.03
C ARG A 142 8.52 5.22 0.97
N LEU A 143 7.76 6.25 0.58
CA LEU A 143 8.15 7.24 -0.40
C LEU A 143 9.35 8.06 0.10
N ALA A 144 9.30 8.53 1.35
CA ALA A 144 10.43 9.20 2.00
C ALA A 144 11.70 8.33 1.99
N MET A 145 11.58 7.05 2.35
CA MET A 145 12.70 6.12 2.34
C MET A 145 13.26 5.85 0.93
N LEU A 146 12.43 5.89 -0.10
CA LEU A 146 12.87 5.78 -1.50
C LEU A 146 13.58 7.06 -1.95
N GLN A 147 13.01 8.22 -1.65
CA GLN A 147 13.55 9.54 -1.98
C GLN A 147 14.93 9.77 -1.33
N ILE A 148 15.10 9.40 -0.04
CA ILE A 148 16.41 9.45 0.64
C ILE A 148 17.47 8.63 -0.11
N ARG A 149 17.11 7.42 -0.56
CA ARG A 149 18.03 6.56 -1.32
C ARG A 149 18.41 7.15 -2.68
N CYS A 150 17.55 7.98 -3.26
CA CYS A 150 17.79 8.65 -4.52
C CYS A 150 18.49 10.02 -4.35
N GLY A 151 18.70 10.47 -3.11
CA GLY A 151 19.27 11.80 -2.82
C GLY A 151 18.26 12.94 -2.82
N ASN A 152 16.97 12.64 -2.95
CA ASN A 152 15.85 13.60 -2.99
C ASN A 152 15.43 13.94 -1.55
N LEU A 153 16.29 14.65 -0.83
CA LEU A 153 16.10 14.87 0.62
C LEU A 153 14.94 15.81 0.93
N ASP A 154 14.71 16.83 0.09
CA ASP A 154 13.64 17.81 0.31
C ASP A 154 12.26 17.14 0.19
N GLU A 155 12.06 16.32 -0.85
CA GLU A 155 10.83 15.57 -1.03
C GLU A 155 10.62 14.54 0.09
N ALA A 156 11.70 13.93 0.59
CA ALA A 156 11.62 13.01 1.72
C ALA A 156 11.17 13.70 3.01
N ILE A 157 11.68 14.91 3.27
CA ILE A 157 11.26 15.73 4.41
C ILE A 157 9.78 16.06 4.29
N GLU A 158 9.31 16.49 3.11
CA GLU A 158 7.90 16.78 2.87
C GLU A 158 7.00 15.58 3.22
N GLN A 159 7.39 14.37 2.81
CA GLN A 159 6.62 13.17 3.11
C GLN A 159 6.55 12.85 4.61
N TRP A 160 7.64 13.07 5.37
CA TRP A 160 7.64 12.85 6.81
C TRP A 160 6.88 13.94 7.58
N SER A 161 7.02 15.21 7.21
CA SER A 161 6.24 16.31 7.79
C SER A 161 4.75 16.07 7.65
N ALA A 162 4.31 15.58 6.49
CA ALA A 162 2.90 15.23 6.25
C ALA A 162 2.37 14.05 7.11
N ILE A 163 3.23 13.23 7.71
CA ILE A 163 2.82 12.19 8.66
C ILE A 163 2.57 12.79 10.05
N GLU A 164 3.39 13.76 10.46
CA GLU A 164 3.35 14.40 11.78
C GLU A 164 2.17 15.37 11.92
N GLU A 165 1.86 16.13 10.87
CA GLU A 165 0.74 17.09 10.87
C GLU A 165 -0.63 16.43 11.10
N VAL A 166 -0.79 15.14 10.77
CA VAL A 166 -2.03 14.39 10.99
C VAL A 166 -2.25 14.02 12.47
N HIS A 167 -1.24 14.13 13.34
CA HIS A 167 -1.35 13.83 14.78
C HIS A 167 -1.68 15.05 15.67
N CYS A 168 -1.62 16.27 15.13
CA CYS A 168 -1.80 17.51 15.91
C CYS A 168 -3.18 18.18 15.76
N ALA A 169 -4.12 17.56 15.06
CA ALA A 169 -5.50 18.06 14.84
C ALA A 169 -6.54 17.05 15.33
#